data_AF-A0AAV5FBE2-F1
#
_entry.id   AF-A0AAV5FBE2-F1
#
_cell.length_a   1.000
_cell.length_b   1.000
_cell.length_c   1.000
_cell.angle_alpha   90.00
_cell.angle_beta   90.00
_cell.angle_gamma   90.00
#
_symmetry.space_group_name_H-M   'P 1'
#
loop_
_entity.id
_entity.type
_entity.pdbx_description
1 polymer ?
#
loop_
_entity_poly.entity_id
_entity_poly.type
_entity_poly.pdbx_seq_one_letter_code
_entity_poly.pdbx_strand_id
1 'polypeptide(L)'
;MEVVSWLGRLLGKYPEVMVSLACFLLILHHLKKRRDGLPTNWPVIGALPAISKNAGRIHEWLTEFLGAAGLSYVIKGPWGSPVDVLVTADPGNVAHVFTSNFGNYPKGAEFAALFDVLGAGIFNADGESWAFQRRKAHALLSDPLFRAAVAAGAARKLSGGLVPLLDGVAASREAVDLQDVFVRLTFDLTAMFVFGVDPGCVAPDLPHVPFAAAMDAVEEVLFYRHVAPVPWLRLQTWRPCRGSGWSWTPAPSCAPSCPSYST
;
A
#
# COMPACT_ATOMS: atom_id res chain seq x y z
N MET A 1 44.44 38.68 -18.92
CA MET A 1 45.44 38.02 -18.03
C MET A 1 45.05 38.06 -16.55
N GLU A 2 44.40 39.13 -16.08
CA GLU A 2 43.93 39.27 -14.69
C GLU A 2 43.00 38.15 -14.21
N VAL A 3 42.00 37.77 -15.02
CA VAL A 3 41.00 36.75 -14.69
C VAL A 3 41.62 35.38 -14.44
N VAL A 4 42.66 35.02 -15.20
CA VAL A 4 43.37 33.73 -15.06
C VAL A 4 44.20 33.69 -13.77
N SER A 5 44.83 34.83 -13.41
CA SER A 5 45.57 34.98 -12.16
C SER A 5 44.65 34.99 -10.92
N TRP A 6 43.43 35.47 -11.09
CA TRP A 6 42.41 35.51 -10.04
C TRP A 6 41.80 34.13 -9.81
N LEU A 7 41.47 33.40 -10.89
CA LEU A 7 41.04 32.00 -10.84
C LEU A 7 42.09 31.10 -10.18
N GLY A 8 43.37 31.22 -10.55
CA GLY A 8 44.45 30.43 -9.94
C GLY A 8 44.59 30.67 -8.43
N ARG A 9 44.40 31.93 -7.98
CA ARG A 9 44.41 32.28 -6.54
C ARG A 9 43.17 31.78 -5.80
N LEU A 10 42.01 31.74 -6.45
CA LEU A 10 40.78 31.19 -5.89
C LEU A 10 40.87 29.65 -5.75
N LEU A 11 41.38 28.98 -6.79
CA LEU A 11 41.61 27.52 -6.83
C LEU A 11 42.61 27.05 -5.77
N GLY A 12 43.65 27.83 -5.48
CA GLY A 12 44.64 27.49 -4.45
C GLY A 12 44.21 27.81 -3.00
N LYS A 13 43.25 28.73 -2.81
CA LYS A 13 42.78 29.14 -1.46
C LYS A 13 41.71 28.23 -0.86
N TYR A 14 40.97 27.50 -1.69
CA TYR A 14 39.85 26.67 -1.25
C TYR A 14 39.88 25.29 -1.91
N PRO A 15 40.94 24.49 -1.69
CA PRO A 15 41.06 23.15 -2.25
C PRO A 15 39.88 22.26 -1.83
N GLU A 16 39.31 22.46 -0.63
CA GLU A 16 38.16 21.71 -0.12
C GLU A 16 36.89 21.97 -0.95
N VAL A 17 36.67 23.22 -1.37
CA VAL A 17 35.52 23.60 -2.23
C VAL A 17 35.67 22.99 -3.61
N MET A 18 36.89 22.93 -4.14
CA MET A 18 37.17 22.34 -5.45
C MET A 18 37.02 20.82 -5.44
N VAL A 19 37.50 20.15 -4.38
CA VAL A 19 37.28 18.72 -4.19
C VAL A 19 35.79 18.43 -4.02
N SER A 20 35.05 19.23 -3.25
CA SER A 20 33.61 19.06 -3.07
C SER A 20 32.84 19.25 -4.36
N LEU A 21 33.19 20.27 -5.15
CA LEU A 21 32.59 20.53 -6.46
C LEU A 21 32.92 19.41 -7.47
N ALA A 22 34.17 18.93 -7.50
CA ALA A 22 34.57 17.81 -8.34
C ALA A 22 33.85 16.52 -7.95
N CYS A 23 33.77 16.20 -6.65
CA CYS A 23 32.98 15.08 -6.14
C CYS A 23 31.50 15.22 -6.52
N PHE A 24 30.92 16.41 -6.38
CA PHE A 24 29.54 16.68 -6.76
C PHE A 24 29.31 16.49 -8.27
N LEU A 25 30.20 17.01 -9.12
CA LEU A 25 30.14 16.85 -10.57
C LEU A 25 30.36 15.39 -11.01
N LEU A 26 31.25 14.65 -10.35
CA LEU A 26 31.45 13.21 -10.59
C LEU A 26 30.22 12.41 -10.17
N ILE A 27 29.60 12.73 -9.03
CA ILE A 27 28.33 12.16 -8.61
C ILE A 27 27.26 12.45 -9.65
N LEU A 28 27.08 13.70 -10.08
CA LEU A 28 26.13 14.07 -11.15
C LEU A 28 26.41 13.36 -12.46
N HIS A 29 27.68 13.20 -12.84
CA HIS A 29 28.08 12.49 -14.04
C HIS A 29 27.76 10.99 -13.94
N HIS A 30 28.07 10.35 -12.81
CA HIS A 30 27.70 8.96 -12.55
C HIS A 30 26.18 8.76 -12.51
N LEU A 31 25.42 9.71 -11.96
CA LEU A 31 23.96 9.69 -11.95
C LEU A 31 23.38 9.83 -13.36
N LYS A 32 23.95 10.70 -14.19
CA LYS A 32 23.53 10.88 -15.59
C LYS A 32 23.88 9.66 -16.45
N LYS A 33 24.96 8.96 -16.12
CA LYS A 33 25.41 7.74 -16.80
C LYS A 33 24.57 6.51 -16.44
N ARG A 34 23.99 6.44 -15.23
CA ARG A 34 23.02 5.40 -14.80
C ARG A 34 21.62 5.62 -15.39
N ARG A 35 21.53 5.90 -16.68
CA ARG A 35 20.26 6.15 -17.40
C ARG A 35 19.64 4.85 -17.93
N ASP A 36 19.79 3.76 -17.20
CA ASP A 36 19.35 2.42 -17.60
C ASP A 36 17.84 2.21 -17.36
N GLY A 37 17.09 3.29 -17.04
CA GLY A 37 15.68 3.23 -16.65
C GLY A 37 15.44 2.71 -15.23
N LEU A 38 16.49 2.29 -14.52
CA LEU A 38 16.40 1.65 -13.22
C LEU A 38 16.31 2.65 -12.04
N PRO A 39 15.65 2.29 -10.93
CA PRO A 39 15.65 3.09 -9.71
C PRO A 39 17.08 3.29 -9.20
N THR A 40 17.46 4.52 -8.84
CA THR A 40 18.76 4.74 -8.20
C THR A 40 18.66 4.44 -6.71
N ASN A 41 19.38 3.42 -6.26
CA ASN A 41 19.54 3.10 -4.83
C ASN A 41 20.61 4.01 -4.21
N TRP A 42 20.18 5.10 -3.57
CA TRP A 42 21.09 6.06 -2.91
C TRP A 42 21.59 5.52 -1.56
N PRO A 43 22.84 5.80 -1.16
CA PRO A 43 23.41 5.27 0.09
C PRO A 43 22.63 5.63 1.36
N VAL A 44 22.05 6.84 1.42
CA VAL A 44 21.38 7.36 2.63
C VAL A 44 19.86 7.24 2.55
N ILE A 45 19.27 7.52 1.39
CA ILE A 45 17.82 7.64 1.22
C ILE A 45 17.22 6.49 0.39
N GLY A 46 18.02 5.49 0.01
CA GLY A 46 17.54 4.35 -0.75
C GLY A 46 16.94 4.75 -2.10
N ALA A 47 15.92 4.05 -2.56
CA ALA A 47 15.18 4.41 -3.76
C ALA A 47 14.05 5.44 -3.54
N LEU A 48 13.94 6.04 -2.34
CA LEU A 48 12.85 6.98 -2.02
C LEU A 48 12.67 8.10 -3.04
N PRO A 49 13.72 8.78 -3.56
CA PRO A 49 13.55 9.82 -4.56
C PRO A 49 12.90 9.33 -5.86
N ALA A 50 13.23 8.10 -6.28
CA ALA A 50 12.65 7.50 -7.47
C ALA A 50 11.18 7.15 -7.26
N ILE A 51 10.83 6.64 -6.06
CA ILE A 51 9.45 6.34 -5.68
C ILE A 51 8.64 7.64 -5.63
N SER A 52 9.11 8.67 -4.93
CA SER A 52 8.40 9.96 -4.79
C SER A 52 8.19 10.65 -6.14
N LYS A 53 9.20 10.64 -7.03
CA LYS A 53 9.07 11.23 -8.37
C LYS A 53 8.03 10.50 -9.24
N ASN A 54 7.87 9.20 -9.06
CA ASN A 54 6.98 8.38 -9.87
C ASN A 54 5.69 7.95 -9.13
N ALA A 55 5.39 8.52 -7.96
CA ALA A 55 4.27 8.10 -7.13
C ALA A 55 2.91 8.19 -7.86
N GLY A 56 2.70 9.22 -8.68
CA GLY A 56 1.48 9.38 -9.48
C GLY A 56 1.37 8.47 -10.71
N ARG A 57 2.41 7.68 -11.02
CA ARG A 57 2.48 6.73 -12.14
C ARG A 57 3.18 5.44 -11.74
N ILE A 58 2.91 5.00 -10.51
CA ILE A 58 3.69 3.92 -9.86
C ILE A 58 3.61 2.62 -10.66
N HIS A 59 2.45 2.31 -11.23
CA HIS A 59 2.23 1.09 -12.00
C HIS A 59 3.01 1.12 -13.32
N GLU A 60 2.92 2.21 -14.09
CA GLU A 60 3.67 2.37 -15.34
C GLU A 60 5.17 2.31 -15.07
N TRP A 61 5.63 3.02 -14.03
CA TRP A 61 7.03 3.04 -13.65
C TRP A 61 7.54 1.66 -13.23
N LEU A 62 6.77 0.90 -12.43
CA LEU A 62 7.09 -0.47 -12.04
C LEU A 62 7.25 -1.38 -13.27
N THR A 63 6.31 -1.31 -14.22
CA THR A 63 6.37 -2.08 -15.46
C THR A 63 7.60 -1.72 -16.30
N GLU A 64 7.88 -0.43 -16.49
CA GLU A 64 9.03 0.07 -17.25
C GLU A 64 10.36 -0.42 -16.65
N PHE A 65 10.59 -0.22 -15.35
CA PHE A 65 11.87 -0.57 -14.77
C PHE A 65 12.05 -2.08 -14.59
N LEU A 66 10.99 -2.83 -14.30
CA LEU A 66 11.08 -4.29 -14.24
C LEU A 66 11.35 -4.87 -15.62
N GLY A 67 10.77 -4.30 -16.68
CA GLY A 67 11.10 -4.66 -18.06
C GLY A 67 12.59 -4.45 -18.36
N ALA A 68 13.15 -3.32 -17.92
CA ALA A 68 14.57 -3.01 -18.08
C ALA A 68 15.50 -3.87 -17.19
N ALA A 69 15.03 -4.30 -16.01
CA ALA A 69 15.81 -5.06 -15.03
C ALA A 69 15.84 -6.58 -15.27
N GLY A 70 15.09 -7.09 -16.24
CA GLY A 70 14.92 -8.54 -16.41
C GLY A 70 13.91 -9.14 -15.42
N LEU A 71 12.81 -8.41 -15.18
CA LEU A 71 11.64 -8.80 -14.37
C LEU A 71 11.87 -8.91 -12.86
N SER A 72 13.07 -8.64 -12.34
CA SER A 72 13.34 -8.64 -10.90
C SER A 72 14.35 -7.57 -10.52
N TYR A 73 14.07 -6.81 -9.47
CA TYR A 73 14.95 -5.74 -9.00
C TYR A 73 14.86 -5.55 -7.48
N VAL A 74 16.00 -5.32 -6.84
CA VAL A 74 16.07 -5.04 -5.40
C VAL A 74 16.09 -3.54 -5.17
N ILE A 75 15.04 -3.05 -4.51
CA ILE A 75 14.92 -1.68 -4.03
C ILE A 75 15.54 -1.60 -2.63
N LYS A 76 16.56 -0.75 -2.48
CA LYS A 76 17.19 -0.55 -1.17
C LYS A 76 16.40 0.44 -0.34
N GLY A 77 16.20 0.09 0.93
CA GLY A 77 15.61 0.98 1.92
C GLY A 77 16.53 2.17 2.25
N PRO A 78 15.99 3.25 2.85
CA PRO A 78 16.82 4.30 3.43
C PRO A 78 17.71 3.76 4.54
N TRP A 79 18.77 4.49 4.87
CA TRP A 79 19.71 4.11 5.93
C TRP A 79 18.97 3.94 7.27
N GLY A 80 19.14 2.77 7.88
CA GLY A 80 18.43 2.38 9.11
C GLY A 80 17.10 1.67 8.88
N SER A 81 16.66 1.49 7.62
CA SER A 81 15.61 0.53 7.26
C SER A 81 16.11 -0.90 7.50
N PRO A 82 15.33 -1.75 8.18
CA PRO A 82 15.75 -3.12 8.46
C PRO A 82 15.69 -4.04 7.22
N VAL A 83 15.08 -3.60 6.11
CA VAL A 83 14.80 -4.46 4.96
C VAL A 83 15.03 -3.76 3.62
N ASP A 84 15.68 -4.50 2.71
CA ASP A 84 15.66 -4.27 1.27
C ASP A 84 14.44 -5.02 0.68
N VAL A 85 13.82 -4.47 -0.37
CA VAL A 85 12.60 -5.02 -0.96
C VAL A 85 12.91 -5.58 -2.34
N LEU A 86 12.66 -6.88 -2.54
CA LEU A 86 12.67 -7.49 -3.87
C LEU A 86 11.33 -7.23 -4.55
N VAL A 87 11.38 -6.56 -5.70
CA VAL A 87 10.23 -6.40 -6.59
C VAL A 87 10.42 -7.36 -7.77
N THR A 88 9.45 -8.24 -8.01
CA THR A 88 9.54 -9.25 -9.07
C THR A 88 8.22 -9.38 -9.84
N ALA A 89 8.34 -9.44 -11.16
CA ALA A 89 7.31 -9.87 -12.09
C ALA A 89 7.68 -11.18 -12.80
N ASP A 90 8.79 -11.82 -12.39
CA ASP A 90 9.19 -13.13 -12.92
C ASP A 90 8.21 -14.23 -12.46
N PRO A 91 7.59 -14.99 -13.39
CA PRO A 91 6.61 -16.02 -13.05
C PRO A 91 7.17 -17.16 -12.18
N GLY A 92 8.46 -17.48 -12.32
CA GLY A 92 9.14 -18.49 -11.50
C GLY A 92 9.26 -18.03 -10.05
N ASN A 93 9.63 -16.77 -9.83
CA ASN A 93 9.65 -16.18 -8.49
C ASN A 93 8.24 -16.10 -7.88
N VAL A 94 7.24 -15.69 -8.66
CA VAL A 94 5.83 -15.64 -8.21
C VAL A 94 5.34 -17.03 -7.83
N ALA A 95 5.59 -18.05 -8.66
CA ALA A 95 5.26 -19.43 -8.33
C ALA A 95 6.00 -19.89 -7.07
N HIS A 96 7.28 -19.56 -6.93
CA HIS A 96 8.07 -19.94 -5.76
C HIS A 96 7.47 -19.38 -4.46
N VAL A 97 7.15 -18.08 -4.44
CA VAL A 97 6.62 -17.38 -3.27
C VAL A 97 5.18 -17.82 -2.95
N PHE A 98 4.31 -17.93 -3.95
CA PHE A 98 2.88 -18.16 -3.70
C PHE A 98 2.43 -19.63 -3.76
N THR A 99 3.30 -20.55 -4.22
CA THR A 99 2.93 -21.97 -4.35
C THR A 99 3.92 -22.90 -3.65
N SER A 100 5.17 -23.01 -4.12
CA SER A 100 6.09 -24.05 -3.64
C SER A 100 6.72 -23.77 -2.28
N ASN A 101 6.81 -22.50 -1.87
CA ASN A 101 7.54 -22.10 -0.67
C ASN A 101 6.82 -21.05 0.17
N PHE A 102 5.48 -21.00 0.09
CA PHE A 102 4.65 -19.98 0.72
C PHE A 102 4.89 -19.78 2.22
N GLY A 103 5.09 -20.88 2.97
CA GLY A 103 5.33 -20.81 4.42
C GLY A 103 6.58 -20.02 4.83
N ASN A 104 7.54 -19.82 3.92
CA ASN A 104 8.77 -19.07 4.17
C ASN A 104 8.66 -17.57 3.86
N TYR A 105 7.51 -17.08 3.41
CA TYR A 105 7.26 -15.68 3.11
C TYR A 105 6.10 -15.11 3.95
N PRO A 106 6.23 -15.05 5.29
CA PRO A 106 5.22 -14.41 6.14
C PRO A 106 5.17 -12.90 5.87
N LYS A 107 4.02 -12.27 6.11
CA LYS A 107 3.90 -10.80 6.04
C LYS A 107 4.66 -10.14 7.18
N GLY A 108 4.62 -10.76 8.36
CA GLY A 108 5.39 -10.34 9.53
C GLY A 108 4.75 -9.23 10.35
N ALA A 109 5.37 -8.94 11.49
CA ALA A 109 4.81 -8.05 12.52
C ALA A 109 4.72 -6.58 12.06
N GLU A 110 5.65 -6.12 11.22
CA GLU A 110 5.63 -4.75 10.68
C GLU A 110 4.41 -4.52 9.78
N PHE A 111 4.06 -5.50 8.95
CA PHE A 111 2.85 -5.47 8.13
C PHE A 111 1.60 -5.49 9.02
N ALA A 112 1.54 -6.38 10.00
CA ALA A 112 0.39 -6.45 10.91
C ALA A 112 0.19 -5.16 11.73
N ALA A 113 1.27 -4.49 12.14
CA ALA A 113 1.21 -3.22 12.85
C ALA A 113 0.74 -2.06 11.96
N LEU A 114 1.08 -2.09 10.68
CA LEU A 114 0.63 -1.11 9.69
C LEU A 114 -0.87 -1.21 9.43
N PHE A 115 -1.40 -2.44 9.41
CA PHE A 115 -2.79 -2.78 9.13
C PHE A 115 -3.57 -3.18 10.38
N ASP A 116 -3.21 -2.63 11.55
CA ASP A 116 -3.78 -2.96 12.86
C ASP A 116 -5.31 -2.86 12.93
N VAL A 117 -5.90 -1.93 12.17
CA VAL A 117 -7.36 -1.75 12.03
C VAL A 117 -8.07 -3.02 11.53
N LEU A 118 -7.39 -3.90 10.79
CA LEU A 118 -7.94 -5.18 10.31
C LEU A 118 -7.86 -6.31 11.37
N GLY A 119 -7.30 -6.02 12.54
CA GLY A 119 -7.15 -6.95 13.66
C GLY A 119 -6.29 -8.17 13.32
N ALA A 120 -6.56 -9.31 13.96
CA ALA A 120 -5.87 -10.59 13.72
C ALA A 120 -6.54 -11.45 12.62
N GLY A 121 -7.33 -10.82 11.75
CA GLY A 121 -8.06 -11.48 10.68
C GLY A 121 -7.15 -12.01 9.56
N ILE A 122 -7.77 -12.65 8.56
CA ILE A 122 -7.07 -13.38 7.50
C ILE A 122 -6.07 -12.52 6.71
N PHE A 123 -6.25 -11.19 6.69
CA PHE A 123 -5.32 -10.26 6.04
C PHE A 123 -4.00 -10.08 6.81
N ASN A 124 -4.04 -10.10 8.15
CA ASN A 124 -2.86 -9.90 9.00
C ASN A 124 -2.30 -11.20 9.59
N ALA A 125 -3.06 -12.29 9.57
CA ALA A 125 -2.62 -13.59 10.05
C ALA A 125 -1.53 -14.18 9.13
N ASP A 126 -0.61 -14.94 9.72
CA ASP A 126 0.38 -15.77 9.05
C ASP A 126 0.33 -17.22 9.60
N GLY A 127 1.00 -18.16 8.92
CA GLY A 127 1.16 -19.55 9.36
C GLY A 127 -0.16 -20.30 9.56
N GLU A 128 -0.23 -21.13 10.60
CA GLU A 128 -1.39 -21.98 10.91
C GLU A 128 -2.67 -21.17 11.17
N SER A 129 -2.56 -19.99 11.79
CA SER A 129 -3.72 -19.12 12.02
C SER A 129 -4.34 -18.68 10.69
N TRP A 130 -3.49 -18.24 9.75
CA TRP A 130 -3.93 -17.90 8.40
C TRP A 130 -4.54 -19.11 7.67
N ALA A 131 -3.88 -20.27 7.72
CA ALA A 131 -4.35 -21.49 7.06
C ALA A 131 -5.73 -21.93 7.59
N PHE A 132 -5.94 -21.85 8.90
CA PHE A 132 -7.22 -22.15 9.53
C PHE A 132 -8.33 -21.19 9.08
N GLN A 133 -8.07 -19.88 9.12
CA GLN A 133 -9.04 -18.86 8.69
C GLN A 133 -9.35 -19.00 7.19
N ARG A 134 -8.34 -19.26 6.36
CA ARG A 134 -8.48 -19.50 4.91
C ARG A 134 -9.33 -20.72 4.60
N ARG A 135 -9.14 -21.84 5.31
CA ARG A 135 -9.97 -23.04 5.16
C ARG A 135 -11.44 -22.74 5.46
N LYS A 136 -11.73 -22.03 6.56
CA LYS A 136 -13.10 -21.63 6.92
C LYS A 136 -13.73 -20.71 5.87
N ALA A 137 -13.02 -19.66 5.46
CA ALA A 137 -13.51 -18.74 4.44
C ALA A 137 -13.77 -19.46 3.12
N HIS A 138 -12.85 -20.31 2.68
CA HIS A 138 -13.01 -21.09 1.45
C HIS A 138 -14.21 -22.05 1.52
N ALA A 139 -14.42 -22.72 2.66
CA ALA A 139 -15.57 -23.60 2.85
C ALA A 139 -16.90 -22.82 2.72
N LEU A 140 -17.00 -21.65 3.36
CA LEU A 140 -18.18 -20.79 3.26
C LEU A 140 -18.42 -20.29 1.82
N LEU A 141 -17.37 -19.76 1.18
CA LEU A 141 -17.47 -19.20 -0.19
C LEU A 141 -17.73 -20.27 -1.26
N SER A 142 -17.37 -21.53 -0.99
CA SER A 142 -17.62 -22.67 -1.88
C SER A 142 -18.99 -23.32 -1.66
N ASP A 143 -19.70 -22.97 -0.59
CA ASP A 143 -21.03 -23.52 -0.29
C ASP A 143 -22.04 -23.10 -1.39
N PRO A 144 -22.69 -24.06 -2.08
CA PRO A 144 -23.70 -23.76 -3.10
C PRO A 144 -24.84 -22.88 -2.57
N LEU A 145 -25.28 -23.06 -1.32
CA LEU A 145 -26.34 -22.26 -0.72
C LEU A 145 -25.90 -20.81 -0.54
N PHE A 146 -24.67 -20.61 -0.06
CA PHE A 146 -24.08 -19.28 0.06
C PHE A 146 -23.99 -18.60 -1.30
N ARG A 147 -23.50 -19.30 -2.32
CA ARG A 147 -23.40 -18.76 -3.70
C ARG A 147 -24.77 -18.41 -4.28
N ALA A 148 -25.79 -19.24 -4.04
CA ALA A 148 -27.16 -18.97 -4.48
C ALA A 148 -27.74 -17.73 -3.77
N ALA A 149 -27.52 -17.60 -2.46
CA ALA A 149 -27.93 -16.42 -1.69
C ALA A 149 -27.25 -15.15 -2.20
N VAL A 150 -25.95 -15.22 -2.51
CA VAL A 150 -25.18 -14.11 -3.10
C VAL A 150 -25.78 -13.68 -4.44
N ALA A 151 -26.03 -14.64 -5.34
CA ALA A 151 -26.60 -14.35 -6.66
C ALA A 151 -28.01 -13.73 -6.55
N ALA A 152 -28.86 -14.27 -5.67
CA ALA A 152 -30.21 -13.76 -5.44
C ALA A 152 -30.19 -12.34 -4.84
N GLY A 153 -29.32 -12.10 -3.85
CA GLY A 153 -29.13 -10.78 -3.25
C GLY A 153 -28.65 -9.74 -4.25
N ALA A 154 -27.67 -10.12 -5.09
CA ALA A 154 -27.17 -9.27 -6.16
C ALA A 154 -28.26 -8.94 -7.19
N ALA A 155 -29.00 -9.95 -7.68
CA ALA A 155 -30.08 -9.74 -8.63
C ALA A 155 -31.15 -8.77 -8.08
N ARG A 156 -31.54 -8.93 -6.81
CA ARG A 156 -32.49 -8.04 -6.15
C ARG A 156 -31.96 -6.60 -6.03
N LYS A 157 -30.68 -6.42 -5.69
CA LYS A 157 -30.09 -5.09 -5.56
C LYS A 157 -29.97 -4.38 -6.92
N LEU A 158 -29.65 -5.14 -7.97
CA LEU A 158 -29.61 -4.63 -9.33
C LEU A 158 -31.00 -4.21 -9.81
N SER A 159 -32.00 -5.07 -9.66
CA SER A 159 -33.35 -4.78 -10.15
C SER A 159 -34.09 -3.72 -9.32
N GLY A 160 -33.86 -3.66 -8.01
CA GLY A 160 -34.53 -2.73 -7.11
C GLY A 160 -33.79 -1.41 -6.86
N GLY A 161 -32.49 -1.34 -7.12
CA GLY A 161 -31.65 -0.17 -6.83
C GLY A 161 -30.97 0.38 -8.07
N LEU A 162 -30.07 -0.39 -8.68
CA LEU A 162 -29.24 0.10 -9.79
C LEU A 162 -30.05 0.45 -11.04
N VAL A 163 -30.91 -0.46 -11.51
CA VAL A 163 -31.70 -0.25 -12.74
C VAL A 163 -32.62 0.97 -12.59
N PRO A 164 -33.42 1.11 -11.52
CA PRO A 164 -34.24 2.32 -11.32
C PRO A 164 -33.43 3.61 -11.26
N LEU A 165 -32.25 3.59 -10.64
CA LEU A 165 -31.35 4.75 -10.58
C LEU A 165 -30.91 5.15 -12.00
N LEU A 166 -30.43 4.20 -12.79
CA LEU A 166 -29.97 4.46 -14.16
C LEU A 166 -31.12 4.88 -15.08
N ASP A 167 -32.31 4.30 -14.93
CA ASP A 167 -33.51 4.71 -15.65
C ASP A 167 -33.90 6.17 -15.31
N GLY A 168 -33.80 6.54 -14.04
CA GLY A 168 -34.04 7.92 -13.58
C GLY A 168 -33.06 8.92 -14.18
N VAL A 169 -31.76 8.61 -14.16
CA VAL A 169 -30.70 9.42 -14.77
C VAL A 169 -30.88 9.53 -16.28
N ALA A 170 -31.24 8.42 -16.95
CA ALA A 170 -31.51 8.42 -18.38
C ALA A 170 -32.73 9.29 -18.74
N ALA A 171 -33.78 9.27 -17.90
CA ALA A 171 -34.97 10.10 -18.07
C ALA A 171 -34.68 11.59 -17.83
N SER A 172 -33.86 11.93 -16.83
CA SER A 172 -33.44 13.32 -16.56
C SER A 172 -32.40 13.84 -17.55
N ARG A 173 -31.76 12.94 -18.31
CA ARG A 173 -30.61 13.22 -19.20
C ARG A 173 -29.42 13.84 -18.45
N GLU A 174 -29.28 13.52 -17.18
CA GLU A 174 -28.16 13.95 -16.38
C GLU A 174 -26.96 13.02 -16.58
N ALA A 175 -25.77 13.54 -16.32
CA ALA A 175 -24.57 12.72 -16.27
C ALA A 175 -24.42 12.14 -14.86
N VAL A 176 -24.02 10.87 -14.77
CA VAL A 176 -23.67 10.22 -13.50
C VAL A 176 -22.28 9.61 -13.61
N ASP A 177 -21.53 9.66 -12.51
CA ASP A 177 -20.27 8.95 -12.41
C ASP A 177 -20.53 7.47 -12.11
N LEU A 178 -20.29 6.62 -13.11
CA LEU A 178 -20.45 5.17 -12.95
C LEU A 178 -19.42 4.56 -12.00
N GLN A 179 -18.27 5.20 -11.79
CA GLN A 179 -17.30 4.73 -10.82
C GLN A 179 -17.87 4.83 -9.40
N ASP A 180 -18.43 5.99 -9.02
CA ASP A 180 -19.10 6.18 -7.73
C ASP A 180 -20.26 5.19 -7.56
N VAL A 181 -21.11 5.05 -8.58
CA VAL A 181 -22.25 4.11 -8.54
C VAL A 181 -21.80 2.67 -8.34
N PHE A 182 -20.75 2.21 -9.03
CA PHE A 182 -20.28 0.84 -8.88
C PHE A 182 -19.55 0.60 -7.55
N VAL A 183 -18.79 1.58 -7.04
CA VAL A 183 -18.21 1.49 -5.70
C VAL A 183 -19.31 1.32 -4.65
N ARG A 184 -20.35 2.16 -4.69
CA ARG A 184 -21.53 2.06 -3.81
C ARG A 184 -22.24 0.71 -3.93
N LEU A 185 -22.41 0.21 -5.16
CA LEU A 185 -23.01 -1.10 -5.39
C LEU A 185 -22.17 -2.22 -4.77
N THR A 186 -20.86 -2.22 -4.99
CA THR A 186 -19.97 -3.23 -4.42
C THR A 186 -19.93 -3.17 -2.89
N PHE A 187 -20.05 -1.98 -2.31
CA PHE A 187 -20.15 -1.80 -0.87
C PHE A 187 -21.44 -2.39 -0.31
N ASP A 188 -22.60 -2.06 -0.90
CA ASP A 188 -23.88 -2.61 -0.48
C ASP A 188 -23.91 -4.14 -0.59
N LEU A 189 -23.42 -4.69 -1.70
CA LEU A 189 -23.33 -6.14 -1.91
C LEU A 189 -22.43 -6.80 -0.85
N THR A 190 -21.25 -6.25 -0.62
CA THR A 190 -20.32 -6.75 0.41
C THR A 190 -20.94 -6.69 1.80
N ALA A 191 -21.55 -5.55 2.17
CA ALA A 191 -22.16 -5.37 3.48
C ALA A 191 -23.35 -6.33 3.70
N MET A 192 -24.15 -6.58 2.67
CA MET A 192 -25.22 -7.57 2.72
C MET A 192 -24.69 -8.98 2.97
N PHE A 193 -23.57 -9.36 2.35
CA PHE A 193 -23.03 -10.72 2.50
C PHE A 193 -22.22 -10.91 3.79
N VAL A 194 -21.50 -9.88 4.23
CA VAL A 194 -20.61 -9.95 5.40
C VAL A 194 -21.37 -9.65 6.69
N PHE A 195 -22.24 -8.63 6.68
CA PHE A 195 -22.94 -8.15 7.87
C PHE A 195 -24.43 -8.47 7.87
N GLY A 196 -24.99 -8.96 6.76
CA GLY A 196 -26.42 -9.23 6.65
C GLY A 196 -27.29 -7.97 6.56
N VAL A 197 -26.69 -6.80 6.29
CA VAL A 197 -27.36 -5.50 6.27
C VAL A 197 -27.21 -4.87 4.90
N ASP A 198 -28.27 -4.27 4.37
CA ASP A 198 -28.22 -3.40 3.18
C ASP A 198 -28.05 -1.94 3.64
N PRO A 199 -26.87 -1.31 3.42
CA PRO A 199 -26.64 0.09 3.78
C PRO A 199 -27.45 1.07 2.92
N GLY A 200 -27.90 0.66 1.73
CA GLY A 200 -28.67 1.51 0.83
C GLY A 200 -27.86 2.61 0.14
N CYS A 201 -26.55 2.41 -0.10
CA CYS A 201 -25.71 3.38 -0.81
C CYS A 201 -26.15 3.63 -2.27
N VAL A 202 -26.80 2.65 -2.91
CA VAL A 202 -27.39 2.77 -4.25
C VAL A 202 -28.90 3.03 -4.15
N ALA A 203 -29.27 4.30 -4.20
CA ALA A 203 -30.65 4.81 -4.19
C ALA A 203 -30.75 6.07 -5.09
N PRO A 204 -31.95 6.52 -5.50
CA PRO A 204 -32.12 7.61 -6.47
C PRO A 204 -31.41 8.92 -6.13
N ASP A 205 -31.16 9.19 -4.85
CA ASP A 205 -30.49 10.39 -4.32
C ASP A 205 -29.00 10.18 -4.00
N LEU A 206 -28.44 9.00 -4.25
CA LEU A 206 -27.05 8.62 -3.93
C LEU A 206 -26.62 9.06 -2.53
N PRO A 207 -27.33 8.60 -1.48
CA PRO A 207 -27.21 9.16 -0.14
C PRO A 207 -25.79 8.99 0.40
N HIS A 208 -25.37 9.95 1.21
CA HIS A 208 -24.12 9.81 1.95
C HIS A 208 -24.31 8.82 3.10
N VAL A 209 -23.57 7.71 3.06
CA VAL A 209 -23.60 6.69 4.12
C VAL A 209 -22.37 6.86 4.99
N PRO A 210 -22.52 7.26 6.28
CA PRO A 210 -21.39 7.56 7.15
C PRO A 210 -20.39 6.40 7.32
N PHE A 211 -20.89 5.16 7.28
CA PHE A 211 -20.04 3.98 7.37
C PHE A 211 -19.17 3.78 6.12
N ALA A 212 -19.70 4.02 4.92
CA ALA A 212 -18.92 3.97 3.67
C ALA A 212 -17.82 5.04 3.68
N ALA A 213 -18.16 6.27 4.06
CA ALA A 213 -17.19 7.36 4.15
C ALA A 213 -16.10 7.12 5.21
N ALA A 214 -16.44 6.46 6.32
CA ALA A 214 -15.45 6.05 7.32
C ALA A 214 -14.49 4.98 6.78
N MET A 215 -14.98 4.04 5.98
CA MET A 215 -14.15 3.04 5.31
C MET A 215 -13.20 3.68 4.29
N ASP A 216 -13.68 4.61 3.46
CA ASP A 216 -12.83 5.36 2.52
C ASP A 216 -11.70 6.09 3.25
N ALA A 217 -12.01 6.75 4.38
CA ALA A 217 -11.01 7.43 5.19
C ALA A 217 -9.98 6.47 5.80
N VAL A 218 -10.41 5.29 6.25
CA VAL A 218 -9.50 4.25 6.77
C VAL A 218 -8.58 3.74 5.66
N GLU A 219 -9.12 3.46 4.47
CA GLU A 219 -8.34 3.00 3.32
C GLU A 219 -7.30 4.03 2.87
N GLU A 220 -7.67 5.30 2.81
CA GLU A 220 -6.75 6.40 2.49
C GLU A 220 -5.60 6.48 3.51
N VAL A 221 -5.92 6.41 4.81
CA VAL A 221 -4.92 6.45 5.88
C VAL A 221 -4.02 5.22 5.85
N LEU A 222 -4.57 4.03 5.62
CA LEU A 222 -3.78 2.80 5.49
C LEU A 222 -2.83 2.87 4.30
N PHE A 223 -3.33 3.29 3.13
CA PHE A 223 -2.52 3.47 1.94
C PHE A 223 -1.39 4.47 2.20
N TYR A 224 -1.72 5.62 2.80
CA TYR A 224 -0.74 6.64 3.17
C TYR A 224 0.35 6.08 4.08
N ARG A 225 -0.03 5.36 5.14
CA ARG A 225 0.93 4.73 6.05
C ARG A 225 1.80 3.68 5.33
N HIS A 226 1.25 2.97 4.35
CA HIS A 226 2.00 1.96 3.61
C HIS A 226 3.08 2.57 2.71
N VAL A 227 2.78 3.71 2.07
CA VAL A 227 3.69 4.35 1.11
C VAL A 227 4.62 5.39 1.75
N ALA A 228 4.25 5.93 2.91
CA ALA A 228 5.03 6.95 3.60
C ALA A 228 6.30 6.35 4.24
N PRO A 229 7.46 7.03 4.11
CA PRO A 229 8.68 6.59 4.78
C PRO A 229 8.50 6.51 6.30
N VAL A 230 9.00 5.44 6.94
CA VAL A 230 8.87 5.23 8.40
C VAL A 230 9.34 6.42 9.25
N PRO A 231 10.45 7.13 8.95
CA PRO A 231 10.84 8.31 9.72
C PRO A 231 9.80 9.44 9.66
N TRP A 232 9.11 9.58 8.53
CA TRP A 232 8.06 10.57 8.34
C TRP A 232 6.82 10.23 9.16
N LEU A 233 6.40 8.96 9.18
CA LEU A 233 5.32 8.48 10.04
C LEU A 233 5.64 8.69 11.53
N ARG A 234 6.87 8.39 11.95
CA ARG A 234 7.32 8.63 13.33
C ARG A 234 7.31 10.11 13.71
N LEU A 235 7.58 11.01 12.75
CA LEU A 235 7.54 12.45 13.00
C LEU A 235 6.11 12.98 13.08
N GLN A 236 5.18 12.39 12.35
CA GLN A 236 3.75 12.70 12.44
C GLN A 236 3.14 12.23 13.75
N THR A 237 3.48 11.03 14.22
CA THR A 237 3.02 10.53 15.53
C THR A 237 3.60 11.33 16.70
N TRP A 238 4.74 12.01 16.49
CA TRP A 238 5.36 12.89 17.49
C TRP A 238 4.67 14.25 17.65
N ARG A 239 3.87 14.69 16.68
CA ARG A 239 2.95 15.82 16.90
C ARG A 239 1.73 15.24 17.61
N PRO A 240 1.49 15.53 18.91
CA PRO A 240 0.27 15.09 19.54
C PRO A 240 -0.87 15.73 18.75
N CYS A 241 -1.72 14.91 18.13
CA CYS A 241 -3.02 15.36 17.68
C CYS A 241 -3.73 15.95 18.90
N ARG A 242 -3.75 17.28 19.01
CA ARG A 242 -4.65 18.00 19.92
C ARG A 242 -6.07 17.65 19.48
N GLY A 243 -6.66 16.61 20.08
CA GLY A 243 -8.12 16.40 20.03
C GLY A 243 -8.65 15.00 19.71
N SER A 244 -7.83 13.99 19.42
CA SER A 244 -8.34 12.62 19.21
C SER A 244 -7.52 11.62 20.00
N GLY A 245 -8.13 10.96 20.98
CA GLY A 245 -7.52 10.08 21.99
C GLY A 245 -6.91 8.77 21.48
N TRP A 246 -6.09 8.82 20.44
CA TRP A 246 -5.30 7.69 19.96
C TRP A 246 -3.84 7.87 20.43
N SER A 247 -3.51 7.32 21.60
CA SER A 247 -2.13 7.19 22.06
C SER A 247 -1.50 5.94 21.46
N TRP A 248 -0.47 6.12 20.64
CA TRP A 248 0.41 5.06 20.20
C TRP A 248 1.37 4.67 21.34
N THR A 249 1.12 3.55 22.00
CA THR A 249 2.18 2.79 22.67
C THR A 249 2.31 1.45 21.96
N PRO A 250 3.50 1.05 21.47
CA PRO A 250 3.72 -0.32 21.05
C PRO A 250 3.43 -1.20 22.27
N ALA A 251 2.51 -2.15 22.12
CA ALA A 251 2.23 -3.12 23.18
C ALA A 251 3.57 -3.76 23.57
N PRO A 252 3.95 -3.78 24.86
CA PRO A 252 5.16 -4.47 25.28
C PRO A 252 5.01 -5.94 24.90
N SER A 253 6.07 -6.49 24.32
CA SER A 253 6.22 -7.90 24.00
C SER A 253 5.76 -8.78 25.16
N CYS A 254 4.57 -9.37 25.05
CA CYS A 254 4.15 -10.45 25.92
C CYS A 254 5.00 -11.68 25.58
N ALA A 255 6.08 -11.89 26.33
CA ALA A 255 6.74 -13.18 26.39
C ALA A 255 5.75 -14.23 26.93
N PRO A 256 5.70 -15.46 26.37
CA PRO A 256 4.82 -16.49 26.90
C PRO A 256 5.42 -17.08 28.17
N SER A 257 4.94 -16.64 29.33
CA SER A 257 5.12 -17.38 30.58
C SER A 257 4.11 -18.55 30.61
N CYS A 258 4.58 -19.75 30.32
CA CYS A 258 3.84 -21.00 30.57
C CYS A 258 3.55 -21.19 32.07
N PRO A 259 2.33 -21.56 32.48
CA PRO A 259 2.11 -22.22 33.75
C PRO A 259 2.29 -23.73 33.58
N SER A 260 3.29 -24.28 34.26
CA SER A 260 3.40 -25.70 34.55
C SER A 260 2.22 -26.15 35.42
N TYR A 261 1.37 -27.03 34.90
CA TYR A 261 0.49 -27.86 35.72
C TYR A 261 1.18 -29.21 35.92
N SER A 262 1.71 -29.42 37.12
CA SER A 262 2.00 -30.74 37.66
C SER A 262 0.72 -31.32 38.28
N THR A 263 0.36 -32.53 37.88
CA THR A 263 -0.46 -33.47 38.67
C THR A 263 0.11 -33.68 40.06
#